data_AF-A0A8T4MIM1-F1
#
_entry.id   AF-A0A8T4MIM1-F1
#
_cell.length_a   1.000
_cell.length_b   1.000
_cell.length_c   1.000
_cell.angle_alpha   90.00
_cell.angle_beta   90.00
_cell.angle_gamma   90.00
#
_symmetry.space_group_name_H-M   'P 1'
#
loop_
_entity.id
_entity.type
_entity.pdbx_description
1 polymer ?
#
loop_
_entity_poly.entity_id
_entity_poly.type
_entity_poly.pdbx_seq_one_letter_code
_entity_poly.pdbx_strand_id
1 'polypeptide(L)'
;MQKVNYEFIMYVSVLVFFMILIGWLNSKYNFSEGVLIGVSIWGLLHMLGGYLRVGDGVLYTYWILPFLRYDMLVHCFGFGFATLASYYILKPSLKKEKLNLSMIIFLVLIGMGLGAFNEIVEFILVLTLPKTGVGGYNNTMWDIVFNTIGAIIAVVYIKFVKEKKF
;
A
#
# COMPACT_ATOMS: atom_id res chain seq x y z
N MET A 1 -19.39 9.71 29.68
CA MET A 1 -18.69 8.53 29.12
C MET A 1 -18.02 8.99 27.83
N GLN A 2 -16.69 8.96 27.79
CA GLN A 2 -15.92 9.31 26.59
C GLN A 2 -16.31 8.29 25.50
N LYS A 3 -16.86 8.74 24.36
CA LYS A 3 -17.07 7.85 23.21
C LYS A 3 -15.69 7.34 22.81
N VAL A 4 -15.41 6.07 23.11
CA VAL A 4 -14.24 5.39 22.56
C VAL A 4 -14.32 5.56 21.05
N ASN A 5 -13.30 6.18 20.47
CA ASN A 5 -13.24 6.37 19.03
C ASN A 5 -12.79 5.03 18.41
N TYR A 6 -13.74 4.11 18.26
CA TYR A 6 -13.50 2.76 17.72
C TYR A 6 -12.80 2.78 16.36
N GLU A 7 -13.08 3.80 15.56
CA GLU A 7 -12.39 4.07 14.29
C GLU A 7 -10.90 4.33 14.51
N PHE A 8 -10.53 5.19 15.46
CA PHE A 8 -9.12 5.42 15.83
C PHE A 8 -8.43 4.15 16.34
N ILE A 9 -9.09 3.35 17.18
CA ILE A 9 -8.52 2.08 17.68
C ILE A 9 -8.28 1.11 16.52
N MET A 10 -9.21 1.01 15.57
CA MET A 10 -9.03 0.15 14.39
C MET A 10 -7.87 0.61 13.53
N TYR A 11 -7.75 1.91 13.24
CA TYR A 11 -6.61 2.46 12.49
C TYR A 11 -5.27 2.15 13.16
N VAL A 12 -5.16 2.39 14.48
CA VAL A 12 -3.94 2.08 15.24
C VAL A 12 -3.65 0.58 15.24
N SER A 13 -4.68 -0.26 15.38
CA SER A 13 -4.52 -1.72 15.40
C SER A 13 -4.00 -2.27 14.07
N VAL A 14 -4.55 -1.80 12.95
CA VAL A 14 -4.07 -2.17 11.60
C VAL A 14 -2.62 -1.74 11.42
N LEU A 15 -2.26 -0.53 11.85
CA LEU A 15 -0.90 -0.03 11.73
C LEU A 15 0.10 -0.83 12.58
N VAL A 16 -0.25 -1.14 13.83
CA VAL A 16 0.58 -1.97 14.72
C VAL A 16 0.75 -3.37 14.14
N PHE A 17 -0.32 -3.97 13.60
CA PHE A 17 -0.26 -5.27 12.93
C PHE A 17 0.75 -5.25 11.77
N PHE A 18 0.64 -4.28 10.86
CA PHE A 18 1.56 -4.17 9.72
C PHE A 18 2.99 -3.83 10.14
N MET A 19 3.18 -3.02 11.19
CA MET A 19 4.51 -2.72 11.73
C MET A 19 5.20 -4.01 12.23
N ILE A 20 4.48 -4.84 12.98
CA ILE A 20 5.00 -6.13 13.46
C ILE A 20 5.29 -7.07 12.28
N LEU A 21 4.35 -7.16 11.32
CA LEU A 21 4.49 -8.01 10.14
C LEU A 21 5.72 -7.61 9.31
N ILE A 22 5.89 -6.32 9.02
CA ILE A 22 7.03 -5.81 8.27
C ILE A 22 8.33 -5.99 9.05
N GLY A 23 8.34 -5.75 10.37
CA GLY A 23 9.51 -6.00 11.22
C GLY A 23 9.95 -7.47 11.19
N TRP A 24 8.99 -8.39 11.29
CA TRP A 24 9.24 -9.82 11.20
C TRP A 24 9.73 -10.24 9.81
N LEU A 25 9.10 -9.78 8.73
CA LEU A 25 9.56 -10.05 7.37
C LEU A 25 10.96 -9.49 7.11
N ASN A 26 11.23 -8.28 7.58
CA ASN A 26 12.55 -7.67 7.47
C ASN A 26 13.62 -8.50 8.17
N SER A 27 13.33 -9.06 9.36
CA SER A 27 14.27 -9.94 10.08
C SER A 27 14.66 -11.20 9.29
N LYS A 28 13.82 -11.62 8.33
CA LYS A 28 14.05 -12.80 7.48
C LYS A 28 14.66 -12.46 6.12
N TYR A 29 14.23 -11.36 5.52
CA TYR A 29 14.50 -11.04 4.11
C TYR A 29 15.39 -9.81 3.90
N ASN A 30 15.78 -9.12 4.97
CA ASN A 30 16.69 -7.97 4.97
C ASN A 30 16.29 -6.92 3.91
N PHE A 31 15.15 -6.28 4.13
CA PHE A 31 14.68 -5.21 3.25
C PHE A 31 15.70 -4.06 3.24
N SER A 32 15.87 -3.41 2.10
CA SER A 32 16.68 -2.18 2.08
C SER A 32 16.02 -1.11 2.93
N GLU A 33 16.85 -0.25 3.50
CA GLU A 33 16.43 0.98 4.18
C GLU A 33 15.41 1.79 3.38
N GLY A 34 15.61 1.97 2.07
CA GLY A 34 14.64 2.67 1.23
C GLY A 34 13.24 2.04 1.18
N VAL A 35 13.14 0.71 1.32
CA VAL A 35 11.84 0.04 1.42
C VAL A 35 11.23 0.28 2.79
N LEU A 36 12.01 0.19 3.87
CA LEU A 36 11.55 0.45 5.23
C LEU A 36 11.06 1.90 5.41
N ILE A 37 11.81 2.86 4.86
CA ILE A 37 11.41 4.27 4.82
C ILE A 37 10.11 4.42 4.02
N GLY A 38 10.03 3.82 2.83
CA GLY A 38 8.86 3.89 1.98
C GLY A 38 7.60 3.34 2.64
N VAL A 39 7.64 2.15 3.24
CA VAL A 39 6.47 1.60 3.95
C VAL A 39 6.13 2.39 5.22
N SER A 40 7.11 3.02 5.86
CA SER A 40 6.85 3.91 7.01
C SER A 40 6.15 5.20 6.59
N ILE A 41 6.60 5.82 5.49
CA ILE A 41 5.93 6.98 4.88
C ILE A 41 4.51 6.59 4.46
N TRP A 42 4.35 5.40 3.87
CA TRP A 42 3.04 4.90 3.47
C TRP A 42 2.08 4.78 4.67
N GLY A 43 2.53 4.18 5.78
CA GLY A 43 1.75 4.13 7.02
C GLY A 43 1.38 5.51 7.56
N LEU A 44 2.31 6.47 7.54
CA LEU A 44 2.05 7.85 7.92
C LEU A 44 1.00 8.51 7.03
N LEU A 45 1.11 8.36 5.71
CA LEU A 45 0.14 8.88 4.75
C LEU A 45 -1.25 8.27 4.97
N HIS A 46 -1.36 6.97 5.26
CA HIS A 46 -2.63 6.35 5.62
C HIS A 46 -3.25 6.98 6.88
N MET A 47 -2.45 7.15 7.94
CA MET A 47 -2.96 7.79 9.17
C MET A 47 -3.45 9.22 8.90
N LEU A 48 -2.68 10.00 8.14
CA LEU A 48 -3.07 11.37 7.78
C LEU A 48 -4.34 11.38 6.93
N GLY A 49 -4.47 10.43 5.99
CA GLY A 49 -5.63 10.23 5.13
C GLY A 49 -6.94 10.10 5.90
N GLY A 50 -6.95 9.27 6.94
CA GLY A 50 -8.14 9.01 7.76
C GLY A 50 -8.37 10.02 8.88
N TYR A 51 -7.31 10.68 9.35
CA TYR A 51 -7.38 11.57 10.51
C TYR A 51 -7.61 13.04 10.16
N LEU A 52 -6.90 13.57 9.15
CA LEU A 52 -6.97 15.00 8.83
C LEU A 52 -8.32 15.34 8.18
N ARG A 53 -9.03 16.31 8.79
CA ARG A 53 -10.30 16.84 8.26
C ARG A 53 -10.04 17.87 7.18
N VAL A 54 -10.72 17.74 6.05
CA VAL A 54 -10.64 18.68 4.93
C VAL A 54 -12.06 18.94 4.43
N GLY A 55 -12.56 20.16 4.64
CA GLY A 55 -13.97 20.48 4.41
C GLY A 55 -14.89 19.60 5.25
N ASP A 56 -15.90 19.00 4.62
CA ASP A 56 -16.86 18.11 5.26
C ASP A 56 -16.36 16.65 5.41
N GLY A 57 -15.18 16.35 4.87
CA GLY A 57 -14.62 15.01 4.79
C GLY A 57 -13.30 14.82 5.53
N VAL A 58 -12.62 13.74 5.18
CA VAL A 58 -11.24 13.43 5.58
C VAL A 58 -10.32 13.54 4.36
N LEU A 59 -9.01 13.59 4.58
CA LEU A 59 -8.04 13.77 3.51
C LEU A 59 -8.15 12.70 2.39
N TYR A 60 -8.56 11.46 2.68
CA TYR A 60 -8.87 10.45 1.64
C TYR A 60 -9.91 10.90 0.61
N THR A 61 -10.89 11.69 1.04
CA THR A 61 -11.96 12.18 0.16
C THR A 61 -11.55 13.43 -0.63
N TYR A 62 -10.37 13.97 -0.36
CA TYR A 62 -9.89 15.19 -0.99
C TYR A 62 -9.44 14.94 -2.43
N TRP A 63 -10.01 15.73 -3.36
CA TRP A 63 -9.60 15.78 -4.76
C TRP A 63 -8.46 16.78 -4.92
N ILE A 64 -7.27 16.26 -5.22
CA ILE A 64 -6.08 17.08 -5.50
C ILE A 64 -6.21 17.67 -6.90
N LEU A 65 -6.69 16.87 -7.85
CA LEU A 65 -7.06 17.27 -9.21
C LEU A 65 -8.45 16.68 -9.53
N PRO A 66 -9.15 17.14 -10.58
CA PRO A 66 -10.49 16.65 -10.93
C PRO A 66 -10.60 15.14 -11.16
N PHE A 67 -9.48 14.46 -11.42
CA PHE A 67 -9.40 13.02 -11.68
C PHE A 67 -8.46 12.29 -10.70
N LEU A 68 -7.98 12.98 -9.66
CA LEU A 68 -6.99 12.44 -8.73
C LEU A 68 -7.35 12.76 -7.28
N ARG A 69 -7.78 11.73 -6.56
CA ARG A 69 -7.95 11.80 -5.10
C ARG A 69 -6.64 11.53 -4.39
N TYR A 70 -6.53 12.04 -3.17
CA TYR A 70 -5.42 11.71 -2.27
C TYR A 70 -5.26 10.19 -2.09
N ASP A 71 -6.39 9.48 -1.92
CA ASP A 71 -6.44 8.03 -1.75
C ASP A 71 -5.67 7.27 -2.85
N MET A 72 -5.98 7.58 -4.11
CA MET A 72 -5.33 7.03 -5.30
C MET A 72 -3.79 7.21 -5.28
N LEU A 73 -3.29 8.35 -4.78
CA LEU A 73 -1.85 8.56 -4.66
C LEU A 73 -1.21 7.72 -3.56
N VAL A 74 -1.89 7.61 -2.41
CA VAL A 74 -1.46 6.75 -1.30
C VAL A 74 -1.40 5.29 -1.73
N HIS A 75 -2.39 4.85 -2.50
CA HIS A 75 -2.47 3.53 -3.11
C HIS A 75 -1.30 3.27 -4.07
N CYS A 76 -1.08 4.16 -5.05
CA CYS A 76 0.04 4.02 -5.97
C CYS A 76 1.40 3.97 -5.25
N PHE A 77 1.64 4.88 -4.32
CA PHE A 77 2.88 4.91 -3.54
C PHE A 77 3.05 3.63 -2.70
N GLY A 78 2.01 3.28 -1.95
CA GLY A 78 1.97 2.17 -1.03
C GLY A 78 2.19 0.82 -1.69
N PHE A 79 1.40 0.52 -2.71
CA PHE A 79 1.51 -0.75 -3.43
C PHE A 79 2.74 -0.83 -4.33
N GLY A 80 3.33 0.32 -4.71
CA GLY A 80 4.69 0.34 -5.21
C GLY A 80 5.70 -0.21 -4.20
N PHE A 81 5.69 0.30 -2.96
CA PHE A 81 6.58 -0.20 -1.92
C PHE A 81 6.25 -1.62 -1.44
N ALA A 82 4.96 -2.01 -1.42
CA ALA A 82 4.55 -3.39 -1.15
C ALA A 82 5.07 -4.37 -2.22
N THR A 83 5.08 -3.94 -3.49
CA THR A 83 5.68 -4.70 -4.59
C THR A 83 7.21 -4.80 -4.43
N LEU A 84 7.88 -3.72 -4.04
CA LEU A 84 9.33 -3.75 -3.74
C LEU A 84 9.65 -4.68 -2.56
N ALA A 85 8.84 -4.67 -1.51
CA ALA A 85 8.97 -5.59 -0.37
C ALA A 85 8.77 -7.05 -0.81
N SER A 86 7.76 -7.30 -1.66
CA SER A 86 7.51 -8.63 -2.24
C SER A 86 8.69 -9.13 -3.08
N TYR A 87 9.35 -8.25 -3.83
CA TYR A 87 10.59 -8.60 -4.52
C TYR A 87 11.69 -9.05 -3.55
N TYR A 88 11.87 -8.38 -2.40
CA TYR A 88 12.86 -8.82 -1.39
C TYR A 88 12.52 -10.20 -0.82
N ILE A 89 11.23 -10.47 -0.58
CA ILE A 89 10.76 -11.77 -0.09
C ILE A 89 11.05 -12.88 -1.11
N LEU A 90 10.85 -12.60 -2.40
CA LEU A 90 11.08 -13.58 -3.47
C LEU A 90 12.55 -13.72 -3.85
N LYS A 91 13.36 -12.68 -3.69
CA LYS A 91 14.75 -12.61 -4.16
C LYS A 91 15.60 -13.85 -3.82
N PRO A 92 15.55 -14.43 -2.60
CA PRO A 92 16.31 -15.64 -2.27
C PRO A 92 15.98 -16.84 -3.17
N SER A 93 14.75 -16.94 -3.66
CA SER A 93 14.28 -18.01 -4.53
C SER A 93 14.66 -17.82 -6.00
N LEU A 94 15.10 -16.63 -6.40
CA LEU A 94 15.35 -16.26 -7.81
C LEU A 94 16.77 -16.63 -8.31
N LYS A 95 17.57 -17.39 -7.54
CA LYS A 95 18.89 -17.93 -7.95
C LYS A 95 19.83 -16.94 -8.69
N LYS A 96 19.86 -15.67 -8.28
CA LYS A 96 20.63 -14.57 -8.92
C LYS A 96 20.30 -14.31 -10.40
N GLU A 97 19.16 -14.80 -10.88
CA GLU A 97 18.68 -14.47 -12.22
C GLU A 97 18.24 -13.00 -12.29
N LYS A 98 18.47 -12.38 -13.45
CA LYS A 98 17.88 -11.07 -13.77
C LYS A 98 16.36 -11.22 -13.95
N LEU A 99 15.61 -10.15 -13.70
CA LEU A 99 14.18 -10.06 -13.93
C LEU A 99 13.87 -10.32 -15.40
N ASN A 100 13.43 -11.54 -15.66
CA ASN A 100 12.82 -11.91 -16.92
C ASN A 100 11.34 -11.46 -16.97
N LEU A 101 10.70 -11.66 -18.12
CA LEU A 101 9.33 -11.22 -18.33
C LEU A 101 8.32 -11.88 -17.38
N SER A 102 8.48 -13.16 -17.06
CA SER A 102 7.56 -13.86 -16.16
C SER A 102 7.66 -13.31 -14.73
N MET A 103 8.87 -13.06 -14.23
CA MET A 103 9.07 -12.44 -12.92
C MET A 103 8.47 -11.04 -12.85
N ILE A 104 8.60 -10.25 -13.92
CA ILE A 104 7.96 -8.92 -14.02
C ILE A 104 6.45 -9.03 -13.88
N ILE A 105 5.82 -9.92 -14.66
CA ILE A 105 4.38 -10.14 -14.64
C ILE A 105 3.93 -10.59 -13.23
N PHE A 106 4.62 -11.56 -12.63
CA PHE A 106 4.28 -12.05 -11.29
C PHE A 106 4.40 -10.96 -10.23
N LEU A 107 5.45 -10.13 -10.26
CA LEU A 107 5.58 -9.05 -9.28
C LEU A 107 4.46 -8.01 -9.40
N VAL A 108 4.06 -7.66 -10.63
CA VAL A 108 2.91 -6.76 -10.84
C VAL A 108 1.63 -7.39 -10.28
N LEU A 109 1.38 -8.67 -10.60
CA LEU A 109 0.20 -9.40 -10.09
C LEU A 109 0.20 -9.51 -8.56
N ILE A 110 1.36 -9.70 -7.92
CA ILE A 110 1.48 -9.69 -6.46
C ILE A 110 1.14 -8.31 -5.89
N GLY A 111 1.69 -7.24 -6.47
CA GLY A 111 1.37 -5.87 -6.07
C GLY A 111 -0.13 -5.56 -6.17
N MET A 112 -0.75 -5.94 -7.29
CA MET A 112 -2.19 -5.83 -7.50
C MET A 112 -2.98 -6.68 -6.50
N GLY A 113 -2.54 -7.91 -6.21
CA GLY A 113 -3.20 -8.81 -5.27
C GLY A 113 -3.15 -8.30 -3.82
N LEU A 114 -2.02 -7.73 -3.41
CA LEU A 114 -1.92 -7.02 -2.13
C LEU A 114 -2.85 -5.80 -2.09
N GLY A 115 -2.94 -5.07 -3.21
CA GLY A 115 -3.92 -4.00 -3.42
C GLY A 115 -5.35 -4.44 -3.20
N ALA A 116 -5.76 -5.50 -3.90
CA ALA A 116 -7.08 -6.08 -3.77
C ALA A 116 -7.36 -6.60 -2.35
N PHE A 117 -6.35 -7.12 -1.65
CA PHE A 117 -6.49 -7.52 -0.26
C PHE A 117 -6.78 -6.32 0.65
N ASN A 118 -6.15 -5.16 0.40
CA ASN A 118 -6.48 -3.93 1.12
C ASN A 118 -7.93 -3.49 0.85
N GLU A 119 -8.40 -3.56 -0.38
CA GLU A 119 -9.81 -3.27 -0.71
C GLU A 119 -10.79 -4.18 0.04
N ILE A 120 -10.43 -5.45 0.26
CA ILE A 120 -11.24 -6.36 1.10
C ILE A 120 -11.27 -5.87 2.55
N VAL A 121 -10.14 -5.41 3.10
CA VAL A 121 -10.10 -4.84 4.45
C VAL A 121 -10.98 -3.59 4.53
N GLU A 122 -10.89 -2.70 3.55
CA GLU A 122 -11.75 -1.50 3.48
C GLU A 122 -13.22 -1.84 3.35
N PHE A 123 -13.56 -2.84 2.54
CA PHE A 123 -14.93 -3.34 2.43
C PHE A 123 -15.46 -3.86 3.78
N ILE A 124 -14.63 -4.59 4.55
CA ILE A 124 -14.99 -5.01 5.91
C ILE A 124 -15.22 -3.79 6.82
N LEU A 125 -14.41 -2.73 6.70
CA LEU A 125 -14.61 -1.48 7.44
C LEU A 125 -15.93 -0.81 7.08
N VAL A 126 -16.29 -0.76 5.80
CA VAL A 126 -17.60 -0.24 5.32
C VAL A 126 -18.76 -1.02 5.95
N LEU A 127 -18.64 -2.34 6.09
CA LEU A 127 -19.68 -3.18 6.69
C LEU A 127 -19.80 -3.02 8.21
N THR A 128 -18.73 -2.58 8.88
CA THR A 128 -18.64 -2.58 10.35
C THR A 128 -18.72 -1.18 10.97
N LEU A 129 -18.45 -0.12 10.19
CA LEU A 129 -18.47 1.26 10.65
C LEU A 129 -19.61 2.06 9.99
N PRO A 130 -20.32 2.92 10.74
CA PRO A 130 -21.49 3.64 10.24
C PRO A 130 -21.17 4.73 9.19
N LYS A 131 -19.92 5.21 9.14
CA LYS A 131 -19.41 6.13 8.12
C LYS A 131 -17.93 5.83 7.88
N THR A 132 -17.54 5.73 6.61
CA THR A 132 -16.14 5.59 6.18
C THR A 132 -15.85 6.61 5.09
N GLY A 133 -14.57 7.01 4.97
CA GLY A 133 -14.09 7.87 3.87
C GLY A 133 -13.64 7.09 2.62
N VAL A 134 -13.76 5.77 2.66
CA VAL A 134 -13.22 4.81 1.67
C VAL A 134 -14.28 3.78 1.27
N GLY A 135 -14.01 3.08 0.16
CA GLY A 135 -14.85 2.01 -0.38
C GLY A 135 -15.95 2.47 -1.36
N GLY A 136 -16.76 1.50 -1.80
CA GLY A 136 -17.71 1.67 -2.90
C GLY A 136 -17.08 1.40 -4.27
N TYR A 137 -17.90 0.98 -5.23
CA TYR A 137 -17.42 0.44 -6.51
C TYR A 137 -16.42 1.37 -7.23
N ASN A 138 -16.76 2.66 -7.37
CA ASN A 138 -15.89 3.60 -8.08
C ASN A 138 -14.57 3.86 -7.33
N ASN A 139 -14.57 3.91 -6.00
CA ASN A 139 -13.33 4.09 -5.22
C ASN A 139 -12.41 2.90 -5.46
N THR A 140 -12.92 1.71 -5.12
CA THR A 140 -12.18 0.45 -5.20
C THR A 140 -11.63 0.17 -6.60
N MET A 141 -12.40 0.44 -7.66
CA MET A 141 -11.89 0.23 -9.03
C MET A 141 -10.76 1.20 -9.38
N TRP A 142 -10.84 2.46 -8.96
CA TRP A 142 -9.75 3.41 -9.14
C TRP A 142 -8.55 3.05 -8.27
N ASP A 143 -8.75 2.62 -7.04
CA ASP A 143 -7.67 2.21 -6.15
C ASP A 143 -6.92 1.02 -6.75
N ILE A 144 -7.63 0.02 -7.29
CA ILE A 144 -7.00 -1.09 -8.05
C ILE A 144 -6.17 -0.59 -9.25
N VAL A 145 -6.66 0.42 -9.99
CA VAL A 145 -5.88 1.02 -11.09
C VAL A 145 -4.59 1.65 -10.55
N PHE A 146 -4.66 2.42 -9.48
CA PHE A 146 -3.48 3.06 -8.90
C PHE A 146 -2.53 2.06 -8.21
N ASN A 147 -3.06 0.99 -7.60
CA ASN A 147 -2.27 -0.14 -7.11
C ASN A 147 -1.44 -0.76 -8.24
N THR A 148 -2.07 -0.94 -9.41
CA THR A 148 -1.43 -1.46 -10.62
C THR A 148 -0.32 -0.54 -11.11
N ILE A 149 -0.59 0.78 -11.17
CA ILE A 149 0.42 1.79 -11.55
C ILE A 149 1.63 1.75 -10.61
N GLY A 150 1.37 1.69 -9.29
CA GLY A 150 2.41 1.57 -8.27
C GLY A 150 3.27 0.33 -8.46
N ALA A 151 2.64 -0.82 -8.69
CA ALA A 151 3.33 -2.09 -8.93
C ALA A 151 4.20 -2.05 -10.20
N ILE A 152 3.71 -1.44 -11.28
CA ILE A 152 4.48 -1.25 -12.52
C ILE A 152 5.70 -0.36 -12.27
N ILE A 153 5.53 0.78 -11.59
CA ILE A 153 6.63 1.69 -11.23
C ILE A 153 7.70 0.94 -10.42
N ALA A 154 7.29 0.13 -9.44
CA ALA A 154 8.20 -0.66 -8.62
C ALA A 154 9.03 -1.64 -9.46
N VAL A 155 8.41 -2.34 -10.41
CA VAL A 155 9.13 -3.29 -11.26
C VAL A 155 10.07 -2.58 -12.24
N VAL A 156 9.67 -1.44 -12.81
CA VAL A 156 10.55 -0.59 -13.62
C VAL A 156 11.77 -0.14 -12.80
N TYR A 157 11.56 0.31 -11.57
CA TYR A 157 12.65 0.67 -10.66
C TYR A 157 13.60 -0.51 -10.38
N ILE A 158 13.07 -1.70 -10.08
CA ILE A 158 13.89 -2.90 -9.86
C ILE A 158 14.77 -3.17 -11.09
N LYS A 159 14.16 -3.23 -12.28
CA LYS A 159 14.84 -3.60 -13.53
C LYS A 159 15.93 -2.61 -13.94
N PHE A 160 15.69 -1.30 -13.80
CA PHE A 160 16.62 -0.30 -14.34
C PHE A 160 17.57 0.30 -13.32
N VAL A 161 17.23 0.30 -12.03
CA VAL A 161 18.05 0.93 -10.98
C VAL A 161 18.75 -0.12 -10.13
N LYS A 162 18.02 -1.15 -9.71
CA LYS A 162 18.51 -2.09 -8.71
C LYS A 162 19.37 -3.20 -9.32
N GLU A 163 19.02 -3.71 -10.49
CA GLU A 163 19.84 -4.71 -11.19
C GLU A 163 21.16 -4.15 -11.73
N LYS A 164 21.28 -2.84 -11.95
CA LYS A 164 22.54 -2.22 -12.38
C LYS A 164 23.57 -2.07 -11.26
N LYS A 165 23.17 -2.23 -10.00
CA LYS A 165 24.04 -2.09 -8.81
C LYS A 165 24.67 -3.41 -8.35
N PHE A 166 24.46 -4.49 -9.10
CA PHE A 166 25.08 -5.82 -8.89
C PHE A 166 25.72 -6.29 -10.20
#